data_AF-A0A8W8HX00-F1
#
_entry.id   AF-A0A8W8HX00-F1
#
_cell.length_a   1.000
_cell.length_b   1.000
_cell.length_c   1.000
_cell.angle_alpha   90.00
_cell.angle_beta   90.00
_cell.angle_gamma   90.00
#
_symmetry.space_group_name_H-M   'P 1'
#
loop_
_entity.id
_entity.type
_entity.pdbx_description
1 polymer ?
#
loop_
_entity_poly.entity_id
_entity_poly.type
_entity_poly.pdbx_seq_one_letter_code
_entity_poly.pdbx_strand_id
1 'polypeptide(L)'
;DGFVWSDHSLADILARQNKFDTVVINNDTFVEDLKMDNKAGRLMLSTIDGLNLFTGKMDEATHFGGRGFSIWKTSDMSLVFDSGDEIEKELANSMKTVFNTDCIRNTITYQGPENLRDTQSDDYGPKIGSLDYINDNGAQYIVVGSETTGTIFLYSVNTTSGTPKPQFETAYRTGDTDYVWSELYDMGTAGDAGLSAVGFIGRDDNALNKTLIYVIGQYSGSVSLFQIVTM
;
A
#
# COMPACT_ATOMS: atom_id res chain seq x y z
N ASP A 1 0.63 15.69 15.35
CA ASP A 1 0.03 14.55 16.08
C ASP A 1 -1.32 14.25 15.44
N GLY A 2 -1.32 13.31 14.49
CA GLY A 2 -2.53 12.89 13.79
C GLY A 2 -3.42 12.07 14.73
N PHE A 3 -4.73 12.14 14.54
CA PHE A 3 -5.68 11.26 15.22
C PHE A 3 -5.22 9.80 15.04
N VAL A 4 -4.93 9.11 16.14
CA VAL A 4 -4.79 7.65 16.10
C VAL A 4 -6.21 7.12 15.94
N TRP A 5 -6.59 6.79 14.71
CA TRP A 5 -7.82 6.09 14.43
C TRP A 5 -7.71 4.70 15.08
N SER A 6 -8.43 4.50 16.18
CA SER A 6 -8.46 3.25 16.95
C SER A 6 -9.75 2.47 16.70
N ASP A 7 -10.23 2.49 15.47
CA ASP A 7 -11.51 1.93 15.05
C ASP A 7 -11.39 0.49 14.54
N HIS A 8 -10.28 -0.19 14.83
CA HIS A 8 -10.02 -1.55 14.40
C HIS A 8 -9.40 -2.43 15.48
N SER A 9 -9.53 -3.75 15.30
CA SER A 9 -8.86 -4.76 16.12
C SER A 9 -8.73 -6.07 15.34
N LEU A 10 -7.74 -6.89 15.72
CA LEU A 10 -7.59 -8.24 15.18
C LEU A 10 -8.87 -9.06 15.39
N ALA A 11 -9.24 -9.82 14.36
CA ALA A 11 -10.36 -10.76 14.39
C ALA A 11 -10.28 -11.73 15.58
N ASP A 12 -9.09 -12.27 15.87
CA ASP A 12 -8.82 -13.13 17.03
C ASP A 12 -9.35 -12.50 18.32
N ILE A 13 -8.94 -11.26 18.56
CA ILE A 13 -9.18 -10.56 19.82
C ILE A 13 -10.69 -10.35 19.97
N LEU A 14 -11.34 -9.90 18.90
CA LEU A 14 -12.78 -9.67 18.87
C LEU A 14 -13.57 -10.97 19.07
N ALA A 15 -13.13 -12.06 18.45
CA ALA A 15 -13.78 -13.36 18.55
C ALA A 15 -13.64 -13.97 19.95
N ARG A 16 -12.45 -13.91 20.55
CA ARG A 16 -12.19 -14.38 21.93
C ARG A 16 -12.93 -13.54 22.97
N GLN A 17 -13.15 -12.26 22.69
CA GLN A 17 -13.95 -11.37 23.53
C GLN A 17 -15.47 -11.50 23.31
N ASN A 18 -15.93 -12.44 22.49
CA ASN A 18 -17.34 -12.65 22.17
C ASN A 18 -18.04 -11.39 21.62
N LYS A 19 -17.32 -10.63 20.79
CA LYS A 19 -17.82 -9.38 20.19
C LYS A 19 -18.75 -9.60 19.02
N PHE A 20 -18.79 -10.78 18.42
CA PHE A 20 -19.69 -11.10 17.32
C PHE A 20 -21.08 -11.54 17.82
N ASP A 21 -22.12 -11.13 17.12
CA ASP A 21 -23.47 -11.66 17.28
C ASP A 21 -23.59 -12.98 16.51
N THR A 22 -23.48 -14.08 17.24
CA THR A 22 -23.55 -15.43 16.67
C THR A 22 -24.96 -15.80 16.20
N VAL A 23 -26.00 -15.07 16.61
CA VAL A 23 -27.37 -15.27 16.10
C VAL A 23 -27.50 -14.63 14.72
N VAL A 24 -26.85 -13.49 14.49
CA VAL A 24 -26.88 -12.79 13.20
C VAL A 24 -25.91 -13.43 12.19
N ILE A 25 -24.64 -13.61 12.57
CA ILE A 25 -23.61 -14.20 11.70
C ILE A 25 -23.88 -15.69 11.44
N ASN A 26 -24.62 -16.37 12.34
CA ASN A 26 -25.16 -17.73 12.21
C ASN A 26 -24.29 -18.72 11.41
N ASN A 27 -22.99 -18.73 11.71
CA ASN A 27 -21.99 -19.56 11.07
C ASN A 27 -20.87 -19.83 12.07
N ASP A 28 -21.04 -20.89 12.86
CA ASP A 28 -20.10 -21.25 13.92
C ASP A 28 -18.69 -21.51 13.38
N THR A 29 -18.57 -22.12 12.20
CA THR A 29 -17.27 -22.35 11.54
C THR A 29 -16.54 -21.04 11.27
N PHE A 30 -17.25 -20.03 10.76
CA PHE A 30 -16.66 -18.71 10.50
C PHE A 30 -16.20 -18.04 11.80
N VAL A 31 -17.02 -18.11 12.87
CA VAL A 31 -16.66 -17.54 14.17
C VAL A 31 -15.45 -18.25 14.79
N GLU A 32 -15.28 -19.55 14.56
CA GLU A 32 -14.06 -20.27 14.95
C GLU A 32 -12.85 -19.90 14.06
N ASP A 33 -13.03 -19.75 12.75
CA ASP A 33 -11.96 -19.32 11.84
C ASP A 33 -11.42 -17.91 12.20
N LEU A 34 -12.27 -17.03 12.74
CA LEU A 34 -11.87 -15.72 13.28
C LEU A 34 -11.00 -15.82 14.54
N LYS A 35 -10.85 -16.99 15.17
CA LYS A 35 -9.96 -17.21 16.33
C LYS A 35 -8.61 -17.82 15.93
N MET A 36 -8.44 -18.17 14.66
CA MET A 36 -7.31 -18.97 14.19
C MET A 36 -6.40 -18.13 13.29
N ASP A 37 -5.14 -17.97 13.69
CA ASP A 37 -4.15 -17.17 12.96
C ASP A 37 -3.92 -17.65 11.52
N ASN A 38 -3.99 -18.96 11.29
CA ASN A 38 -3.85 -19.57 9.98
C ASN A 38 -5.15 -19.55 9.14
N LYS A 39 -6.16 -18.82 9.60
CA LYS A 39 -7.45 -18.60 8.95
C LYS A 39 -7.72 -17.10 8.86
N ALA A 40 -8.75 -16.61 9.53
CA ALA A 40 -9.18 -15.21 9.50
C ALA A 40 -8.76 -14.44 10.76
N GLY A 41 -8.16 -15.10 11.77
CA GLY A 41 -7.86 -14.49 13.06
C GLY A 41 -6.85 -13.34 13.01
N ARG A 42 -6.00 -13.33 11.99
CA ARG A 42 -5.03 -12.26 11.74
C ARG A 42 -5.64 -11.02 11.07
N LEU A 43 -6.84 -11.12 10.49
CA LEU A 43 -7.43 -10.00 9.77
C LEU A 43 -7.71 -8.83 10.71
N MET A 44 -7.34 -7.64 10.26
CA MET A 44 -7.72 -6.41 10.93
C MET A 44 -9.17 -6.05 10.60
N LEU A 45 -10.06 -6.04 11.59
CA LEU A 45 -11.48 -5.75 11.39
C LEU A 45 -11.85 -4.40 11.97
N SER A 46 -12.77 -3.72 11.30
CA SER A 46 -13.44 -2.54 11.83
C SER A 46 -14.26 -2.92 13.08
N THR A 47 -14.19 -2.06 14.09
CA THR A 47 -14.95 -2.15 15.34
C THR A 47 -16.16 -1.23 15.35
N ILE A 48 -16.31 -0.44 14.29
CA ILE A 48 -17.42 0.51 14.10
C ILE A 48 -18.36 0.07 12.98
N ASP A 49 -17.82 -0.47 11.90
CA ASP A 49 -18.61 -1.02 10.80
C ASP A 49 -19.16 -2.37 11.23
N GLY A 50 -20.47 -2.54 11.09
CA GLY A 50 -21.17 -3.73 11.58
C GLY A 50 -21.49 -3.74 13.08
N LEU A 51 -21.07 -2.73 13.85
CA LEU A 51 -21.40 -2.66 15.27
C LEU A 51 -22.87 -2.32 15.49
N ASN A 52 -23.60 -3.23 16.11
CA ASN A 52 -24.95 -2.98 16.59
C ASN A 52 -24.90 -2.26 17.94
N LEU A 53 -25.28 -0.98 17.94
CA LEU A 53 -25.23 -0.13 19.14
C LEU A 53 -26.20 -0.54 20.24
N PHE A 54 -27.23 -1.35 19.94
CA PHE A 54 -28.19 -1.83 20.94
C PHE A 54 -27.68 -3.08 21.67
N THR A 55 -27.01 -3.99 20.96
CA THR A 55 -26.48 -5.23 21.55
C THR A 55 -25.03 -5.08 22.01
N GLY A 56 -24.31 -4.08 21.49
CA GLY A 56 -22.87 -3.91 21.69
C GLY A 56 -22.04 -5.00 21.00
N LYS A 57 -22.63 -5.72 20.04
CA LYS A 57 -22.02 -6.79 19.26
C LYS A 57 -21.95 -6.43 17.79
N MET A 58 -21.02 -7.04 17.07
CA MET A 58 -20.88 -6.91 15.62
C MET A 58 -21.77 -7.92 14.91
N ASP A 59 -22.63 -7.41 14.03
CA ASP A 59 -23.54 -8.18 13.19
C ASP A 59 -22.86 -8.65 11.89
N GLU A 60 -21.72 -8.04 11.53
CA GLU A 60 -20.87 -8.39 10.39
C GLU A 60 -19.39 -8.22 10.75
N ALA A 61 -18.50 -8.90 10.02
CA ALA A 61 -17.06 -8.76 10.15
C ALA A 61 -16.52 -7.99 8.94
N THR A 62 -16.21 -6.71 9.14
CA THR A 62 -15.78 -5.81 8.06
C THR A 62 -14.26 -5.66 8.07
N HIS A 63 -13.59 -6.20 7.06
CA HIS A 63 -12.15 -6.07 6.85
C HIS A 63 -11.86 -4.93 5.86
N PHE A 64 -10.72 -4.26 6.02
CA PHE A 64 -10.40 -3.04 5.26
C PHE A 64 -9.89 -3.30 3.82
N GLY A 65 -9.68 -4.56 3.44
CA GLY A 65 -9.30 -4.93 2.08
C GLY A 65 -7.90 -4.44 1.68
N GLY A 66 -7.61 -4.50 0.38
CA GLY A 66 -6.33 -4.10 -0.19
C GLY A 66 -6.27 -2.62 -0.58
N ARG A 67 -5.05 -2.09 -0.71
CA ARG A 67 -4.77 -0.73 -1.18
C ARG A 67 -4.34 -0.74 -2.64
N GLY A 68 -4.83 0.23 -3.40
CA GLY A 68 -4.58 0.34 -4.83
C GLY A 68 -4.90 1.73 -5.35
N PHE A 69 -5.05 1.85 -6.67
CA PHE A 69 -5.56 3.06 -7.30
C PHE A 69 -6.66 2.73 -8.31
N SER A 70 -7.55 3.69 -8.52
CA SER A 70 -8.66 3.55 -9.43
C SER A 70 -8.75 4.78 -10.33
N ILE A 71 -9.23 4.58 -11.56
CA ILE A 71 -9.57 5.66 -12.48
C ILE A 71 -11.09 5.75 -12.54
N TRP A 72 -11.60 6.95 -12.27
CA TRP A 72 -13.02 7.25 -12.30
C TRP A 72 -13.32 8.23 -13.42
N LYS A 73 -14.42 8.00 -14.12
CA LYS A 73 -14.90 8.93 -15.14
C LYS A 73 -15.65 10.06 -14.46
N THR A 74 -15.10 11.26 -14.51
CA THR A 74 -15.66 12.42 -13.78
C THR A 74 -17.06 12.86 -14.23
N SER A 75 -17.48 12.51 -15.44
CA SER A 75 -18.80 12.92 -15.96
C SER A 75 -19.97 12.20 -15.29
N ASP A 76 -19.77 10.95 -14.88
CA ASP A 76 -20.82 10.08 -14.34
C ASP A 76 -20.38 9.29 -13.10
N MET A 77 -19.15 9.51 -12.63
CA MET A 77 -18.51 8.79 -11.53
C MET A 77 -18.53 7.27 -11.71
N SER A 78 -18.51 6.80 -12.95
CA SER A 78 -18.33 5.37 -13.22
C SER A 78 -16.87 4.96 -13.04
N LEU A 79 -16.66 3.78 -12.45
CA LEU A 79 -15.34 3.17 -12.33
C LEU A 79 -14.86 2.71 -13.72
N VAL A 80 -13.69 3.19 -14.12
CA VAL A 80 -13.06 2.86 -15.41
C VAL A 80 -12.01 1.77 -15.26
N PHE A 81 -11.20 1.88 -14.22
CA PHE A 81 -10.13 0.95 -13.91
C PHE A 81 -9.97 0.88 -12.40
N ASP A 82 -9.67 -0.31 -11.89
CA ASP A 82 -9.25 -0.53 -10.51
C ASP A 82 -8.06 -1.48 -10.55
N SER A 83 -6.98 -1.13 -9.85
CA SER A 83 -5.79 -1.98 -9.81
C SER A 83 -6.04 -3.29 -9.06
N GLY A 84 -7.08 -3.38 -8.25
CA GLY A 84 -7.37 -4.55 -7.43
C GLY A 84 -6.16 -4.96 -6.60
N ASP A 85 -5.75 -6.22 -6.75
CA ASP A 85 -4.60 -6.84 -6.09
C ASP A 85 -3.30 -6.81 -6.91
N GLU A 86 -3.26 -6.08 -8.03
CA GLU A 86 -2.12 -6.10 -8.96
C GLU A 86 -0.83 -5.59 -8.30
N ILE A 87 -0.88 -4.48 -7.57
CA ILE A 87 0.30 -3.93 -6.88
C ILE A 87 0.89 -4.96 -5.90
N GLU A 88 0.03 -5.63 -5.14
CA GLU A 88 0.44 -6.62 -4.15
C GLU A 88 1.03 -7.87 -4.82
N LYS A 89 0.42 -8.34 -5.91
CA LYS A 89 0.97 -9.43 -6.75
C LYS A 89 2.33 -9.06 -7.32
N GLU A 90 2.48 -7.86 -7.87
CA GLU A 90 3.75 -7.40 -8.44
C GLU A 90 4.82 -7.23 -7.37
N LEU A 91 4.45 -6.76 -6.17
CA LEU A 91 5.35 -6.71 -5.03
C LEU A 91 5.79 -8.11 -4.60
N ALA A 92 4.87 -9.08 -4.52
CA ALA A 92 5.19 -10.48 -4.21
C ALA A 92 6.10 -11.14 -5.25
N ASN A 93 5.96 -10.75 -6.52
CA ASN A 93 6.74 -11.29 -7.62
C ASN A 93 8.15 -10.68 -7.68
N SER A 94 8.25 -9.36 -7.61
CA SER A 94 9.47 -8.60 -7.91
C SER A 94 10.27 -8.17 -6.67
N MET A 95 9.64 -8.05 -5.51
CA MET A 95 10.21 -7.42 -4.30
C MET A 95 9.96 -8.26 -3.03
N LYS A 96 10.19 -9.56 -3.11
CA LYS A 96 9.87 -10.55 -2.04
C LYS A 96 10.42 -10.19 -0.66
N THR A 97 11.61 -9.60 -0.58
CA THR A 97 12.25 -9.27 0.70
C THR A 97 11.51 -8.17 1.47
N VAL A 98 10.77 -7.32 0.76
CA VAL A 98 9.97 -6.21 1.34
C VAL A 98 8.48 -6.37 1.08
N PHE A 99 8.04 -7.58 0.71
CA PHE A 99 6.63 -7.86 0.45
C PHE A 99 5.78 -7.47 1.66
N ASN A 100 4.85 -6.54 1.48
CA ASN A 100 3.97 -5.99 2.51
C ASN A 100 4.66 -5.69 3.85
N THR A 101 5.88 -5.14 3.77
CA THR A 101 6.57 -4.63 4.94
C THR A 101 5.94 -3.35 5.46
N ASP A 102 6.18 -3.07 6.73
CA ASP A 102 5.92 -1.77 7.36
C ASP A 102 7.22 -0.96 7.55
N CYS A 103 7.09 0.34 7.85
CA CYS A 103 8.18 1.20 8.32
C CYS A 103 7.73 1.97 9.57
N ILE A 104 7.99 1.39 10.74
CA ILE A 104 7.48 1.90 12.02
C ILE A 104 8.54 2.75 12.71
N ARG A 105 8.25 4.05 12.87
CA ARG A 105 9.21 5.05 13.36
C ARG A 105 9.82 4.74 14.74
N ASN A 106 9.06 4.16 15.67
CA ASN A 106 9.54 3.90 17.04
C ASN A 106 10.30 2.58 17.19
N THR A 107 10.45 1.79 16.11
CA THR A 107 11.10 0.48 16.14
C THR A 107 12.36 0.40 15.27
N ILE A 108 12.77 1.51 14.65
CA ILE A 108 13.88 1.58 13.68
C ILE A 108 15.24 1.04 14.17
N THR A 109 15.42 0.89 15.48
CA THR A 109 16.65 0.37 16.10
C THR A 109 16.70 -1.15 16.22
N TYR A 110 15.57 -1.83 15.99
CA TYR A 110 15.48 -3.30 16.08
C TYR A 110 14.59 -3.94 15.01
N GLN A 111 13.95 -3.14 14.15
CA GLN A 111 13.22 -3.60 12.98
C GLN A 111 13.81 -3.00 11.70
N GLY A 112 13.86 -3.84 10.67
CA GLY A 112 14.26 -3.49 9.31
C GLY A 112 13.26 -4.02 8.28
N PRO A 113 13.49 -3.73 6.99
CA PRO A 113 12.58 -4.10 5.92
C PRO A 113 12.29 -5.60 5.85
N GLU A 114 13.32 -6.45 5.93
CA GLU A 114 13.12 -7.90 5.82
C GLU A 114 12.42 -8.48 7.07
N ASN A 115 12.73 -7.97 8.26
CA ASN A 115 12.12 -8.45 9.50
C ASN A 115 10.62 -8.12 9.60
N LEU A 116 10.20 -7.07 8.90
CA LEU A 116 8.81 -6.63 8.82
C LEU A 116 8.09 -7.17 7.59
N ARG A 117 8.72 -8.04 6.79
CA ARG A 117 8.06 -8.66 5.64
C ARG A 117 6.74 -9.33 6.06
N ASP A 118 5.70 -9.07 5.28
CA ASP A 118 4.37 -9.67 5.37
C ASP A 118 3.61 -9.33 6.67
N THR A 119 4.00 -8.24 7.36
CA THR A 119 3.28 -7.77 8.55
C THR A 119 2.08 -6.89 8.23
N GLN A 120 1.80 -6.61 6.94
CA GLN A 120 0.70 -5.73 6.54
C GLN A 120 -0.36 -6.41 5.67
N SER A 121 -0.14 -7.65 5.24
CA SER A 121 -1.08 -8.38 4.36
C SER A 121 -2.43 -8.65 5.03
N ASP A 122 -2.40 -8.93 6.32
CA ASP A 122 -3.57 -9.15 7.17
C ASP A 122 -4.21 -7.85 7.67
N ASP A 123 -3.52 -6.72 7.50
CA ASP A 123 -3.99 -5.38 7.82
C ASP A 123 -4.64 -4.70 6.59
N TYR A 124 -3.81 -4.16 5.68
CA TYR A 124 -4.25 -3.31 4.56
C TYR A 124 -3.42 -3.52 3.27
N GLY A 125 -2.59 -4.56 3.19
CA GLY A 125 -1.63 -4.79 2.07
C GLY A 125 -0.47 -3.78 2.07
N PRO A 126 0.07 -3.33 0.92
CA PRO A 126 1.11 -2.30 0.88
C PRO A 126 0.54 -0.89 1.03
N LYS A 127 1.18 -0.01 1.82
CA LYS A 127 0.67 1.36 2.05
C LYS A 127 0.93 2.28 0.89
N ILE A 128 -0.07 2.43 0.03
CA ILE A 128 -0.04 3.42 -1.05
C ILE A 128 -0.29 4.81 -0.48
N GLY A 129 0.72 5.67 -0.53
CA GLY A 129 0.70 7.01 0.08
C GLY A 129 0.79 8.16 -0.92
N SER A 130 1.19 7.88 -2.16
CA SER A 130 1.40 8.92 -3.16
C SER A 130 1.17 8.38 -4.57
N LEU A 131 0.68 9.25 -5.45
CA LEU A 131 0.39 8.95 -6.85
C LEU A 131 0.52 10.23 -7.68
N ASP A 132 1.05 10.11 -8.88
CA ASP A 132 1.03 11.19 -9.87
C ASP A 132 0.78 10.64 -11.28
N TYR A 133 0.34 11.51 -12.19
CA TYR A 133 0.08 11.21 -13.59
C TYR A 133 0.68 12.27 -14.49
N ILE A 134 1.29 11.86 -15.60
CA ILE A 134 1.78 12.77 -16.64
C ILE A 134 1.35 12.32 -18.03
N ASN A 135 1.10 13.29 -18.91
CA ASN A 135 1.13 13.12 -20.36
C ASN A 135 2.27 13.98 -20.91
N ASP A 136 3.36 13.33 -21.31
CA ASP A 136 4.57 13.97 -21.80
C ASP A 136 4.76 13.65 -23.29
N ASN A 137 4.35 14.59 -24.14
CA ASN A 137 4.38 14.45 -25.61
C ASN A 137 3.71 13.16 -26.14
N GLY A 138 2.57 12.80 -25.56
CA GLY A 138 1.77 11.64 -25.95
C GLY A 138 2.13 10.35 -25.23
N ALA A 139 3.27 10.29 -24.54
CA ALA A 139 3.60 9.21 -23.62
C ALA A 139 2.94 9.50 -22.26
N GLN A 140 2.10 8.59 -21.79
CA GLN A 140 1.33 8.79 -20.56
C GLN A 140 1.73 7.77 -19.52
N TYR A 141 1.92 8.23 -18.28
CA TYR A 141 2.36 7.40 -17.17
C TYR A 141 1.61 7.73 -15.89
N ILE A 142 1.43 6.71 -15.05
CA ILE A 142 1.07 6.85 -13.64
C ILE A 142 2.23 6.28 -12.83
N VAL A 143 2.67 7.02 -11.82
CA VAL A 143 3.58 6.51 -10.80
C VAL A 143 2.85 6.43 -9.48
N VAL A 144 2.99 5.29 -8.80
CA VAL A 144 2.38 5.03 -7.49
C VAL A 144 3.49 4.72 -6.50
N GLY A 145 3.49 5.41 -5.35
CA GLY A 145 4.48 5.24 -4.29
C GLY A 145 3.90 4.51 -3.08
N SER A 146 4.57 3.43 -2.67
CA SER A 146 4.30 2.74 -1.42
C SER A 146 5.18 3.29 -0.30
N GLU A 147 4.55 3.90 0.70
CA GLU A 147 5.21 4.49 1.87
C GLU A 147 6.01 3.44 2.62
N THR A 148 5.39 2.29 2.90
CA THR A 148 5.97 1.29 3.79
C THR A 148 7.01 0.43 3.10
N THR A 149 6.78 0.06 1.83
CA THR A 149 7.70 -0.78 1.08
C THR A 149 8.80 0.00 0.38
N GLY A 150 8.76 1.34 0.37
CA GLY A 150 9.73 2.19 -0.31
C GLY A 150 9.81 1.92 -1.82
N THR A 151 8.72 1.43 -2.40
CA THR A 151 8.66 0.97 -3.80
C THR A 151 7.83 1.95 -4.63
N ILE A 152 8.34 2.31 -5.81
CA ILE A 152 7.55 2.95 -6.85
C ILE A 152 7.06 1.90 -7.86
N PHE A 153 5.82 2.04 -8.28
CA PHE A 153 5.19 1.24 -9.33
C PHE A 153 4.89 2.17 -10.50
N LEU A 154 5.41 1.83 -11.68
CA LEU A 154 5.21 2.60 -12.90
C LEU A 154 4.22 1.89 -13.81
N TYR A 155 3.28 2.66 -14.31
CA TYR A 155 2.28 2.25 -15.28
C TYR A 155 2.37 3.12 -16.51
N SER A 156 2.34 2.53 -17.71
CA SER A 156 2.01 3.27 -18.93
C SER A 156 0.48 3.34 -19.07
N VAL A 157 -0.03 4.39 -19.72
CA VAL A 157 -1.46 4.57 -19.94
C VAL A 157 -1.77 4.75 -21.41
N ASN A 158 -2.58 3.85 -21.97
CA ASN A 158 -3.09 3.99 -23.33
C ASN A 158 -4.48 4.62 -23.32
N THR A 159 -4.65 5.78 -23.94
CA THR A 159 -5.96 6.47 -24.08
C THR A 159 -6.49 6.49 -25.51
N THR A 160 -5.87 5.78 -26.46
CA THR A 160 -6.24 5.83 -27.88
C THR A 160 -7.67 5.34 -28.13
N SER A 161 -8.17 4.42 -27.30
CA SER A 161 -9.57 3.96 -27.36
C SER A 161 -10.59 4.91 -26.73
N GLY A 162 -10.16 6.07 -26.21
CA GLY A 162 -11.01 6.99 -25.43
C GLY A 162 -11.22 6.58 -23.97
N THR A 163 -10.97 5.32 -23.63
CA THR A 163 -10.88 4.82 -22.25
C THR A 163 -9.41 4.63 -21.85
N PRO A 164 -8.95 5.24 -20.75
CA PRO A 164 -7.62 4.98 -20.19
C PRO A 164 -7.43 3.50 -19.85
N LYS A 165 -6.31 2.93 -20.28
CA LYS A 165 -5.88 1.56 -19.97
C LYS A 165 -4.47 1.59 -19.37
N PRO A 166 -4.35 1.61 -18.04
CA PRO A 166 -3.08 1.42 -17.37
C PRO A 166 -2.51 0.03 -17.67
N GLN A 167 -1.20 -0.06 -17.86
CA GLN A 167 -0.44 -1.30 -17.97
C GLN A 167 0.77 -1.19 -17.06
N PHE A 168 0.96 -2.19 -16.19
CA PHE A 168 2.13 -2.24 -15.32
C PHE A 168 3.41 -2.40 -16.14
N GLU A 169 4.39 -1.55 -15.88
CA GLU A 169 5.69 -1.56 -16.56
C GLU A 169 6.78 -2.11 -15.64
N THR A 170 6.90 -1.55 -14.43
CA THR A 170 7.96 -1.95 -13.50
C THR A 170 7.67 -1.52 -12.07
N ALA A 171 8.28 -2.23 -11.12
CA ALA A 171 8.41 -1.84 -9.73
C ALA A 171 9.89 -1.62 -9.42
N TYR A 172 10.20 -0.54 -8.70
CA TYR A 172 11.57 -0.19 -8.34
C TYR A 172 11.67 0.30 -6.91
N ARG A 173 12.76 -0.09 -6.24
CA ARG A 173 13.10 0.32 -4.87
C ARG A 173 14.61 0.55 -4.79
N THR A 174 15.00 1.54 -4.00
CA THR A 174 16.39 1.77 -3.58
C THR A 174 16.62 1.25 -2.16
N GLY A 175 17.89 1.02 -1.81
CA GLY A 175 18.31 0.68 -0.46
C GLY A 175 18.28 -0.82 -0.15
N ASP A 176 19.09 -1.19 0.83
CA ASP A 176 19.27 -2.57 1.27
C ASP A 176 18.13 -3.00 2.21
N THR A 177 18.08 -4.30 2.50
CA THR A 177 17.01 -4.91 3.30
C THR A 177 17.51 -5.66 4.54
N ASP A 178 18.82 -5.88 4.63
CA ASP A 178 19.39 -6.94 5.47
C ASP A 178 19.73 -6.45 6.90
N TYR A 179 19.45 -5.19 7.20
CA TYR A 179 19.75 -4.53 8.47
C TYR A 179 18.53 -3.76 9.00
N VAL A 180 18.59 -3.37 10.27
CA VAL A 180 17.56 -2.51 10.87
C VAL A 180 17.61 -1.10 10.26
N TRP A 181 16.50 -0.39 10.26
CA TRP A 181 16.38 0.91 9.60
C TRP A 181 17.44 1.94 10.04
N SER A 182 17.80 1.96 11.33
CA SER A 182 18.85 2.86 11.84
C SER A 182 20.24 2.56 11.31
N GLU A 183 20.61 1.28 11.17
CA GLU A 183 21.91 0.88 10.60
C GLU A 183 21.97 1.18 9.10
N LEU A 184 20.88 0.88 8.38
CA LEU A 184 20.75 1.24 6.97
C LEU A 184 20.88 2.76 6.75
N TYR A 185 20.31 3.56 7.67
CA TYR A 185 20.42 5.01 7.62
C TYR A 185 21.87 5.47 7.85
N ASP A 186 22.54 4.97 8.88
CA ASP A 186 23.93 5.31 9.21
C ASP A 186 24.91 4.89 8.11
N MET A 187 24.61 3.80 7.41
CA MET A 187 25.38 3.32 6.26
C MET A 187 25.09 4.09 4.95
N GLY A 188 24.03 4.90 4.92
CA GLY A 188 23.57 5.57 3.71
C GLY A 188 22.93 4.62 2.68
N THR A 189 22.45 3.45 3.11
CA THR A 189 21.80 2.44 2.25
C THR A 189 20.33 2.19 2.60
N ALA A 190 19.70 3.05 3.40
CA ALA A 190 18.26 2.99 3.69
C ALA A 190 17.35 3.23 2.47
N GLY A 191 17.89 3.83 1.40
CA GLY A 191 17.12 4.19 0.21
C GLY A 191 16.03 5.22 0.52
N ASP A 192 14.92 5.12 -0.20
CA ASP A 192 13.78 6.04 -0.11
C ASP A 192 12.70 5.53 0.87
N ALA A 193 13.08 5.42 2.15
CA ALA A 193 12.19 4.94 3.21
C ALA A 193 11.05 5.93 3.51
N GLY A 194 9.82 5.44 3.55
CA GLY A 194 8.66 6.27 3.84
C GLY A 194 8.30 7.20 2.68
N LEU A 195 8.06 6.65 1.48
CA LEU A 195 7.67 7.46 0.33
C LEU A 195 6.41 8.28 0.64
N SER A 196 6.59 9.59 0.82
CA SER A 196 5.51 10.53 1.13
C SER A 196 5.00 11.28 -0.09
N ALA A 197 5.85 11.38 -1.11
CA ALA A 197 5.49 11.99 -2.38
C ALA A 197 6.25 11.30 -3.52
N VAL A 198 5.53 11.15 -4.63
CA VAL A 198 6.07 10.82 -5.94
C VAL A 198 5.53 11.85 -6.92
N GLY A 199 6.29 12.16 -7.97
CA GLY A 199 5.76 12.98 -9.05
C GLY A 199 6.65 13.00 -10.27
N PHE A 200 6.15 13.59 -11.34
CA PHE A 200 6.88 13.69 -12.60
C PHE A 200 7.53 15.06 -12.81
N ILE A 201 8.64 15.05 -13.54
CA ILE A 201 9.22 16.24 -14.17
C ILE A 201 9.17 15.99 -15.68
N GLY A 202 8.41 16.82 -16.39
CA GLY A 202 8.26 16.73 -17.84
C GLY A 202 9.59 16.94 -18.54
N ARG A 203 9.74 16.36 -19.72
CA ARG A 203 10.99 16.44 -20.48
C ARG A 203 11.42 17.87 -20.82
N ASP A 204 10.46 18.76 -21.05
CA ASP A 204 10.72 20.15 -21.40
C ASP A 204 11.11 21.01 -20.17
N ASP A 205 10.95 20.46 -18.96
CA ASP A 205 11.23 21.13 -17.68
C ASP A 205 12.60 20.78 -17.11
N ASN A 206 13.44 20.03 -17.85
CA ASN A 206 14.78 19.66 -17.39
C ASN A 206 15.81 19.56 -18.51
N ALA A 207 17.08 19.77 -18.16
CA ALA A 207 18.19 19.80 -19.11
C ALA A 207 18.53 18.45 -19.77
N LEU A 208 17.95 17.34 -19.29
CA LEU A 208 18.17 16.02 -19.85
C LEU A 208 17.23 15.72 -21.03
N ASN A 209 16.16 16.52 -21.20
CA ASN A 209 15.08 16.28 -22.16
C ASN A 209 14.44 14.88 -21.99
N LYS A 210 14.32 14.44 -20.73
CA LYS A 210 13.75 13.14 -20.34
C LYS A 210 12.58 13.33 -19.39
N THR A 211 11.59 12.46 -19.45
CA THR A 211 10.58 12.34 -18.39
C THR A 211 11.24 11.74 -17.15
N LEU A 212 11.23 12.48 -16.04
CA LEU A 212 11.82 12.03 -14.78
C LEU A 212 10.71 11.80 -13.75
N ILE A 213 11.02 10.98 -12.75
CA ILE A 213 10.23 10.79 -11.54
C ILE A 213 11.06 11.33 -10.39
N TYR A 214 10.47 12.16 -9.54
CA TYR A 214 11.03 12.47 -8.23
C TYR A 214 10.30 11.71 -7.15
N VAL A 215 11.03 11.34 -6.10
CA VAL A 215 10.47 10.73 -4.90
C VAL A 215 11.00 11.43 -3.66
N ILE A 216 10.18 11.49 -2.61
CA ILE A 216 10.56 12.06 -1.31
C ILE A 216 10.35 10.99 -0.24
N GLY A 217 11.45 10.57 0.40
CA GLY A 217 11.43 9.66 1.54
C GLY A 217 11.33 10.45 2.85
N GLN A 218 10.18 10.44 3.52
CA GLN A 218 9.99 11.23 4.74
C GLN A 218 10.77 10.68 5.94
N TYR A 219 11.04 9.37 5.97
CA TYR A 219 11.75 8.74 7.08
C TYR A 219 13.27 8.80 6.88
N SER A 220 13.74 8.59 5.65
CA SER A 220 15.16 8.75 5.29
C SER A 220 15.57 10.20 5.06
N GLY A 221 14.62 11.12 4.83
CA GLY A 221 14.93 12.48 4.41
C GLY A 221 15.54 12.56 3.01
N SER A 222 15.39 11.51 2.19
CA SER A 222 15.97 11.44 0.85
C SER A 222 15.10 12.15 -0.19
N VAL A 223 15.77 12.61 -1.25
CA VAL A 223 15.14 13.00 -2.52
C VAL A 223 15.89 12.30 -3.63
N SER A 224 15.19 11.46 -4.38
CA SER A 224 15.76 10.69 -5.49
C SER A 224 15.08 11.04 -6.80
N LEU A 225 15.85 11.03 -7.89
CA LEU A 225 15.37 11.25 -9.26
C LEU A 225 15.61 10.00 -10.08
N PHE A 226 14.56 9.52 -10.75
CA PHE A 226 14.62 8.39 -11.66
C PHE A 226 14.29 8.85 -13.08
N GLN A 227 14.94 8.24 -14.07
CA GLN A 227 14.62 8.46 -15.47
C GLN A 227 13.76 7.29 -15.97
N ILE A 228 12.69 7.60 -16.71
CA ILE A 228 12.00 6.58 -17.50
C ILE A 228 12.84 6.26 -18.73
N VAL A 229 13.23 5.00 -18.89
CA VAL A 229 13.95 4.49 -20.06
C VAL A 229 13.03 3.54 -20.81
N THR A 230 12.43 4.01 -21.90
CA THR A 230 11.69 3.15 -22.83
C THR A 230 12.68 2.35 -23.68
N MET A 231 12.50 1.03 -23.75
CA MET A 231 13.22 0.15 -24.68
C MET A 231 12.70 0.29 -26.11
#